data_AF-A0A554ME90-F1
#
_entry.id   AF-A0A554ME90-F1
#
_cell.length_a   1.000
_cell.length_b   1.000
_cell.length_c   1.000
_cell.angle_alpha   90.00
_cell.angle_beta   90.00
_cell.angle_gamma   90.00
#
_symmetry.space_group_name_H-M   'P 1'
#
loop_
_entity.id
_entity.type
_entity.pdbx_description
1 polymer ?
#
loop_
_entity_poly.entity_id
_entity_poly.type
_entity_poly.pdbx_seq_one_letter_code
_entity_poly.pdbx_strand_id
1 'polypeptide(L)' 'MKLSKLMHVASVIIGLAGVITFASAILSGADNLVFGITKLDALLCSAILVLIAIWLSIGTIHHIILEKRGDII' A
#
# COMPACT_ATOMS: atom_id res chain seq x y z
N MET A 1 -3.93 10.77 17.74
CA MET A 1 -4.71 11.09 16.51
C MET A 1 -5.78 10.03 16.33
N LYS A 2 -6.94 10.34 15.74
CA LYS A 2 -7.97 9.32 15.47
C LYS A 2 -7.37 8.16 14.68
N LEU A 3 -7.77 6.93 15.01
CA LEU A 3 -7.21 5.71 14.42
C LEU A 3 -7.40 5.70 12.90
N SER A 4 -8.54 6.20 12.43
CA SER A 4 -8.82 6.46 11.02
C SER A 4 -7.72 7.27 10.30
N LYS A 5 -7.19 8.31 10.94
CA LYS A 5 -6.17 9.18 10.33
C LYS A 5 -4.84 8.45 10.16
N LEU A 6 -4.49 7.58 11.11
CA LEU A 6 -3.28 6.77 11.04
C LEU A 6 -3.39 5.69 9.95
N MET A 7 -4.55 5.04 9.84
CA MET A 7 -4.83 4.07 8.77
C MET A 7 -4.76 4.72 7.38
N HIS A 8 -5.28 5.95 7.24
CA HIS A 8 -5.19 6.69 5.98
C HIS A 8 -3.73 6.97 5.59
N VAL A 9 -2.93 7.50 6.51
CA VAL A 9 -1.53 7.82 6.24
C VAL A 9 -0.75 6.55 5.88
N ALA A 10 -1.00 5.44 6.58
CA ALA A 10 -0.39 4.16 6.26
C ALA A 10 -0.79 3.67 4.85
N SER A 11 -2.06 3.81 4.46
CA SER A 11 -2.53 3.40 3.13
C SER A 11 -1.83 4.18 2.01
N VAL A 12 -1.66 5.49 2.19
CA VAL A 12 -0.97 6.37 1.22
C VAL A 12 0.50 6.00 1.09
N ILE A 13 1.20 5.77 2.21
CA ILE A 13 2.62 5.40 2.19
C ILE A 13 2.82 4.04 1.49
N ILE A 14 2.01 3.05 1.83
CA ILE A 14 2.10 1.71 1.23
C ILE A 14 1.73 1.75 -0.25
N GLY A 15 0.71 2.53 -0.63
CA GLY A 15 0.34 2.72 -2.04
C GLY A 15 1.46 3.39 -2.84
N LEU A 16 2.08 4.44 -2.28
CA LEU A 16 3.20 5.12 -2.91
C LEU A 16 4.42 4.21 -3.07
N ALA A 17 4.74 3.40 -2.06
CA ALA A 17 5.78 2.38 -2.14
C ALA A 17 5.48 1.35 -3.24
N GLY A 18 4.24 0.91 -3.37
CA GLY A 18 3.81 0.02 -4.46
C GLY A 18 4.03 0.63 -5.84
N VAL A 19 3.65 1.90 -6.03
CA VAL A 19 3.84 2.63 -7.29
C VAL A 19 5.32 2.79 -7.63
N ILE A 20 6.16 3.16 -6.67
CA ILE A 20 7.60 3.31 -6.87
C ILE A 20 8.23 1.97 -7.26
N THR A 21 7.91 0.89 -6.54
CA THR A 21 8.42 -0.45 -6.83
C THR A 21 8.01 -0.89 -8.24
N PHE A 22 6.74 -0.70 -8.61
CA PHE A 22 6.24 -1.00 -9.95
C PHE A 22 6.98 -0.21 -11.05
N ALA A 23 7.09 1.11 -10.87
CA ALA A 23 7.78 1.98 -11.83
C ALA A 23 9.26 1.59 -11.96
N SER A 24 9.94 1.31 -10.85
CA SER A 24 11.34 0.89 -10.85
C SER A 24 11.55 -0.45 -11.56
N ALA A 25 10.64 -1.42 -11.37
CA ALA A 25 10.74 -2.72 -12.00
C ALA A 25 10.44 -2.69 -13.50
N ILE A 26 9.58 -1.78 -13.96
CA ILE A 26 9.30 -1.60 -15.39
C ILE A 26 10.42 -0.84 -16.09
N LEU A 27 10.87 0.28 -15.51
CA LEU A 27 11.86 1.17 -16.12
C LEU A 27 13.27 0.59 -16.04
N SER A 28 13.55 -0.28 -15.07
CA SER A 28 14.81 -1.01 -15.00
C SER A 28 14.83 -2.16 -16.01
N GLY A 29 15.84 -2.16 -16.88
CA GLY A 29 16.12 -3.23 -17.85
C GLY A 29 17.00 -4.37 -17.31
N ALA A 30 17.39 -4.33 -16.03
CA ALA A 30 18.25 -5.34 -15.43
C ALA A 30 17.44 -6.54 -14.93
N ASP A 31 17.76 -7.74 -15.41
CA ASP A 31 17.10 -9.00 -15.01
C ASP A 31 17.27 -9.34 -13.52
N ASN A 32 18.23 -8.69 -12.84
CA ASN A 32 18.58 -8.91 -11.43
C ASN A 32 18.43 -7.57 -10.66
N LEU A 33 17.20 -7.21 -10.26
CA LEU A 33 16.80 -5.89 -9.73
C LEU A 33 17.31 -5.63 -8.29
N VAL A 34 18.54 -6.02 -7.96
CA VAL A 34 19.24 -5.85 -6.66
C VAL A 34 18.95 -7.00 -5.66
N PHE A 35 20.00 -7.49 -5.00
CA PHE A 35 19.98 -8.59 -4.01
C PHE A 35 19.38 -9.93 -4.51
N GLY A 36 19.44 -10.21 -5.81
CA GLY A 36 18.90 -11.46 -6.38
C GLY A 36 17.37 -11.47 -6.51
N ILE A 37 16.70 -10.34 -6.25
CA ILE A 37 15.28 -10.16 -6.48
C ILE A 37 15.05 -10.03 -8.00
N THR A 38 14.21 -10.92 -8.53
CA THR A 38 13.88 -10.89 -9.96
C THR A 38 12.84 -9.81 -10.25
N LYS A 39 12.78 -9.37 -11.50
CA LYS A 39 11.74 -8.43 -11.96
C LYS A 39 10.32 -8.94 -11.68
N LEU A 40 10.10 -10.24 -11.83
CA LEU A 40 8.80 -10.90 -11.58
C LEU A 40 8.40 -10.81 -10.10
N ASP A 41 9.35 -11.05 -9.19
CA ASP A 41 9.15 -10.91 -7.75
C ASP A 41 8.80 -9.46 -7.38
N ALA A 42 9.55 -8.49 -7.89
CA ALA A 42 9.28 -7.07 -7.68
C ALA A 42 7.90 -6.62 -8.20
N LEU A 43 7.46 -7.16 -9.35
CA LEU A 43 6.11 -6.90 -9.88
C LEU A 43 5.03 -7.49 -8.96
N LEU A 44 5.18 -8.74 -8.51
CA LEU A 44 4.23 -9.34 -7.57
C LEU A 44 4.17 -8.57 -6.25
N CYS A 45 5.32 -8.19 -5.70
CA CYS A 45 5.39 -7.36 -4.49
C CYS A 45 4.65 -6.03 -4.69
N SER A 46 4.85 -5.36 -5.82
CA SER A 46 4.14 -4.12 -6.12
C SER A 46 2.62 -4.31 -6.19
N ALA A 47 2.15 -5.40 -6.80
CA ALA A 47 0.72 -5.72 -6.88
C ALA A 47 0.12 -5.99 -5.48
N ILE A 48 0.85 -6.70 -4.62
CA ILE A 48 0.44 -6.96 -3.23
C ILE A 48 0.39 -5.64 -2.44
N LEU A 49 1.39 -4.77 -2.56
CA LEU A 49 1.40 -3.46 -1.90
C LEU A 49 0.20 -2.60 -2.32
N VAL A 50 -0.14 -2.60 -3.61
CA VAL A 50 -1.33 -1.90 -4.12
C VAL A 50 -2.61 -2.50 -3.52
N LEU A 51 -2.73 -3.82 -3.46
CA LEU A 51 -3.87 -4.49 -2.86
C LEU A 51 -4.03 -4.14 -1.37
N ILE A 52 -2.92 -4.13 -0.62
CA ILE A 52 -2.89 -3.72 0.79
C ILE A 52 -3.34 -2.26 0.94
N ALA A 53 -2.86 -1.36 0.08
CA ALA A 53 -3.25 0.06 0.10
C ALA A 53 -4.77 0.24 -0.14
N ILE A 54 -5.35 -0.55 -1.04
CA ILE A 54 -6.81 -0.56 -1.28
C ILE A 54 -7.56 -1.03 -0.03
N TRP A 55 -7.19 -2.17 0.54
CA TRP A 55 -7.84 -2.71 1.73
C TRP A 55 -7.72 -1.81 2.95
N LEU A 56 -6.55 -1.19 3.16
CA LEU A 56 -6.36 -0.19 4.20
C LEU A 56 -7.27 1.01 3.98
N SER A 57 -7.41 1.48 2.74
CA SER A 57 -8.29 2.62 2.42
C SER A 57 -9.77 2.28 2.70
N ILE A 58 -10.20 1.06 2.37
CA ILE A 58 -11.56 0.56 2.69
C ILE A 58 -11.74 0.47 4.22
N GLY A 59 -10.79 -0.13 4.94
CA GLY A 59 -10.83 -0.22 6.40
C GLY A 59 -10.84 1.15 7.07
N THR A 60 -10.13 2.12 6.49
CA THR A 60 -10.13 3.52 6.94
C THR A 60 -11.52 4.13 6.82
N ILE A 61 -12.19 3.95 5.67
CA ILE A 61 -13.56 4.43 5.46
C ILE A 61 -14.50 3.78 6.47
N HIS A 62 -14.36 2.47 6.69
CA HIS A 62 -15.17 1.73 7.66
C HIS A 62 -14.98 2.29 9.08
N HIS A 63 -13.74 2.54 9.50
CA HIS A 63 -13.46 3.15 10.80
C HIS A 63 -13.97 4.58 10.93
N ILE A 64 -13.90 5.40 9.87
CA ILE A 64 -14.49 6.75 9.88
C ILE A 64 -16.01 6.69 10.11
N ILE A 65 -16.69 5.69 9.53
CA ILE A 65 -18.13 5.50 9.71
C ILE A 65 -18.45 5.11 11.16
N LEU A 66 -17.67 4.19 11.74
CA LEU A 66 -17.84 3.76 13.13
C LEU A 66 -17.55 4.89 14.14
N GLU A 67 -16.47 5.65 13.92
CA GLU A 67 -16.13 6.83 14.72
C GLU A 67 -17.24 7.91 14.64
N LYS A 68 -17.91 8.07 13.49
CA LYS A 68 -19.04 9.02 13.32
C LYS A 68 -20.32 8.55 14.01
N ARG A 69 -20.56 7.24 14.11
CA ARG A 69 -21.71 6.66 14.80
C ARG A 69 -21.55 6.60 16.31
N GLY A 70 -20.34 6.80 16.82
CA GLY A 70 -20.01 6.66 18.24
C GLY A 70 -19.84 5.20 18.69
N ASP A 71 -19.74 4.26 17.73
CA ASP A 71 -19.61 2.82 18.01
C ASP A 71 -18.19 2.45 18.46
N ILE A 72 -17.17 3.29 18.18
CA ILE A 72 -15.77 3.07 18.53
C ILE A 72 -15.12 4.41 18.90
N ILE A 73 -14.42 4.44 20.05
CA ILE A 73 -13.64 5.57 20.57
C ILE A 73 -12.25 5.58 19.93
#